data_AF-A0A227J9Q5-F1
#
_entry.id   AF-A0A227J9Q5-F1
#
_cell.length_a   1.000
_cell.length_b   1.000
_cell.length_c   1.000
_cell.angle_alpha   90.00
_cell.angle_beta   90.00
_cell.angle_gamma   90.00
#
_symmetry.space_group_name_H-M   'P 1'
#
loop_
_entity.id
_entity.type
_entity.pdbx_description
1 polymer ?
#
loop_
_entity_poly.entity_id
_entity_poly.type
_entity_poly.pdbx_seq_one_letter_code
_entity_poly.pdbx_strand_id
1 'polypeptide(L)'
;QAVNKAPSSKPSGMDRFLNFIERAGNKIPDPAILFFWALIITWAASALLSNVTFDLPNPRTGEALTITNLLTGEALASFLANMVTTFTGFAPLGIVLVAMLGVGVADSSGFITTGLKKMLNFTPAKLLTPMLILVAIISH
;
A
#
# COMPACT_ATOMS: atom_id res chain seq x y z
N GLN A 1 -48.19 17.32 5.02
CA GLN A 1 -48.02 16.17 4.11
C GLN A 1 -47.11 15.18 4.79
N ALA A 2 -47.64 14.02 5.19
CA ALA A 2 -46.87 12.99 5.86
C ALA A 2 -45.98 12.28 4.82
N VAL A 3 -44.66 12.36 4.99
CA VAL A 3 -43.71 11.60 4.18
C VAL A 3 -43.94 10.12 4.46
N ASN A 4 -44.52 9.44 3.48
CA ASN A 4 -44.75 8.00 3.50
C ASN A 4 -43.39 7.29 3.47
N LYS A 5 -42.91 6.89 4.66
CA LYS A 5 -41.66 6.15 4.80
C LYS A 5 -41.93 4.72 4.34
N ALA A 6 -41.48 4.36 3.14
CA ALA A 6 -41.63 3.01 2.59
C ALA A 6 -41.12 1.95 3.59
N PRO A 7 -41.81 0.80 3.72
CA PRO A 7 -41.40 -0.24 4.65
C PRO A 7 -40.02 -0.77 4.28
N SER A 8 -39.09 -0.80 5.23
CA SER A 8 -37.77 -1.38 5.01
C SER A 8 -37.92 -2.87 4.70
N SER A 9 -37.64 -3.27 3.46
CA SER A 9 -37.57 -4.66 3.06
C SER A 9 -36.61 -5.42 3.98
N LYS A 10 -37.02 -6.61 4.44
CA LYS A 10 -36.14 -7.51 5.21
C LYS A 10 -34.85 -7.70 4.39
N PRO A 11 -33.66 -7.50 4.97
CA PRO A 11 -32.42 -7.56 4.21
C PRO A 11 -32.24 -8.96 3.62
N SER A 12 -32.05 -9.01 2.31
CA SER A 12 -31.74 -10.22 1.55
C SER A 12 -30.43 -10.84 2.03
N GLY A 13 -30.23 -12.14 1.76
CA GLY A 13 -28.94 -12.80 2.05
C GLY A 13 -27.76 -12.11 1.36
N MET A 14 -27.99 -11.57 0.16
CA MET A 14 -27.01 -10.76 -0.56
C MET A 14 -26.71 -9.44 0.16
N ASP A 15 -27.74 -8.75 0.67
CA ASP A 15 -27.56 -7.49 1.40
C ASP A 15 -26.72 -7.71 2.66
N ARG A 16 -26.91 -8.84 3.36
CA ARG A 16 -26.11 -9.17 4.56
C ARG A 16 -24.65 -9.45 4.21
N PHE A 17 -24.41 -10.14 3.09
CA PHE A 17 -23.05 -10.40 2.59
C PHE A 17 -22.34 -9.10 2.18
N LEU A 18 -23.01 -8.22 1.42
CA LEU A 18 -22.47 -6.92 1.04
C LEU A 18 -22.21 -6.02 2.26
N ASN A 19 -23.15 -6.00 3.23
CA ASN A 19 -22.95 -5.30 4.50
C ASN A 19 -21.75 -5.82 5.30
N PHE A 20 -21.44 -7.12 5.21
CA PHE A 20 -20.25 -7.69 5.85
C PHE A 20 -18.97 -7.20 5.15
N ILE A 21 -18.92 -7.21 3.83
CA ILE A 21 -17.77 -6.71 3.05
C ILE A 21 -17.55 -5.22 3.33
N GLU A 22 -18.61 -4.42 3.30
CA GLU A 22 -18.53 -2.98 3.57
C GLU A 22 -17.97 -2.71 4.97
N ARG A 23 -18.47 -3.41 5.98
CA ARG A 23 -17.98 -3.29 7.36
C ARG A 23 -16.54 -3.75 7.49
N ALA A 24 -16.15 -4.82 6.81
CA ALA A 24 -14.78 -5.33 6.82
C ALA A 24 -13.81 -4.34 6.15
N GLY A 25 -14.17 -3.83 4.97
CA GLY A 25 -13.37 -2.85 4.23
C GLY A 25 -13.20 -1.54 4.97
N ASN A 26 -14.28 -1.00 5.54
CA ASN A 26 -14.23 0.26 6.29
C ASN A 26 -13.50 0.15 7.65
N LYS A 27 -13.20 -1.07 8.10
CA LYS A 27 -12.48 -1.32 9.34
C LYS A 27 -10.97 -1.41 9.14
N ILE A 28 -10.49 -1.53 7.89
CA ILE A 28 -9.05 -1.53 7.62
C ILE A 28 -8.52 -0.11 7.89
N PRO A 29 -7.66 0.07 8.90
CA PRO A 29 -7.11 1.38 9.20
C PRO A 29 -6.13 1.81 8.11
N ASP A 30 -5.86 3.11 8.04
CA ASP A 30 -4.88 3.67 7.12
C ASP A 30 -3.54 2.89 7.16
N PRO A 31 -2.92 2.58 6.02
CA PRO A 31 -1.67 1.82 5.98
C PRO A 31 -0.57 2.38 6.89
N ALA A 32 -0.46 3.70 7.06
CA ALA A 32 0.56 4.29 7.94
C ALA A 32 0.34 3.89 9.41
N ILE A 33 -0.92 3.78 9.84
CA ILE A 33 -1.28 3.34 11.19
C ILE A 33 -0.91 1.86 11.39
N LEU A 34 -1.08 1.02 10.36
CA LEU A 34 -0.67 -0.38 10.41
C LEU A 34 0.84 -0.51 10.61
N PHE A 35 1.65 0.24 9.87
CA PHE A 35 3.10 0.24 10.03
C PHE A 35 3.54 0.81 11.39
N PHE A 36 2.85 1.83 11.89
CA PHE A 36 3.11 2.36 13.22
C PHE A 36 2.87 1.29 14.30
N TRP A 37 1.74 0.58 14.26
CA TRP A 37 1.50 -0.53 15.18
C TRP A 37 2.52 -1.65 15.03
N ALA A 38 2.89 -2.01 13.81
CA ALA A 38 3.92 -3.02 13.56
C ALA A 38 5.27 -2.62 14.19
N LEU A 39 5.66 -1.34 14.10
CA LEU A 39 6.88 -0.83 14.75
C LEU A 39 6.81 -1.01 16.27
N ILE A 40 5.72 -0.55 16.91
CA ILE A 40 5.55 -0.64 18.37
C ILE A 40 5.53 -2.09 18.84
N ILE A 41 4.81 -2.96 18.13
CA ILE A 41 4.76 -4.40 18.42
C ILE A 41 6.15 -5.01 18.29
N THR A 42 6.91 -4.65 17.26
CA THR A 42 8.28 -5.14 17.05
C THR A 42 9.21 -4.71 18.18
N TRP A 43 9.12 -3.46 18.64
CA TRP A 43 9.89 -2.98 19.79
C TRP A 43 9.55 -3.76 21.06
N ALA A 44 8.27 -3.91 21.37
CA ALA A 44 7.82 -4.67 22.55
C ALA A 44 8.24 -6.14 22.47
N ALA A 45 8.03 -6.79 21.32
CA ALA A 45 8.43 -8.18 21.11
C ALA A 45 9.95 -8.35 21.23
N SER A 46 10.75 -7.41 20.69
CA SER A 46 12.21 -7.46 20.80
C SER A 46 12.68 -7.39 22.25
N ALA A 47 12.05 -6.56 23.09
CA ALA A 47 12.40 -6.41 24.49
C ALA A 47 11.98 -7.61 25.35
N LEU A 48 10.83 -8.23 25.04
CA LEU A 48 10.37 -9.43 25.75
C LEU A 48 11.20 -10.66 25.37
N LEU A 49 11.52 -10.82 24.09
CA LEU A 49 12.18 -12.01 23.56
C LEU A 49 13.71 -11.95 23.62
N SER A 50 14.34 -10.79 23.83
CA SER A 50 15.80 -10.67 23.91
C SER A 50 16.44 -11.46 25.05
N ASN A 51 15.68 -11.78 26.10
CA ASN A 51 16.15 -12.57 27.24
C ASN A 51 16.00 -14.08 27.03
N VAL A 52 15.42 -14.49 25.90
CA VAL A 52 15.21 -15.90 25.55
C VAL A 52 16.28 -16.32 24.56
N THR A 53 16.99 -17.40 24.87
CA THR A 53 17.96 -18.01 23.95
C THR A 53 17.26 -19.00 23.03
N PHE A 54 17.39 -18.80 21.73
CA PHE A 54 16.87 -19.71 20.72
C PHE A 54 17.99 -20.60 20.21
N ASP A 55 17.89 -21.90 20.45
CA ASP A 55 18.88 -22.89 20.00
C ASP A 55 18.63 -23.30 18.54
N LEU A 56 18.37 -22.30 17.68
CA LEU A 56 18.19 -22.44 16.25
C LEU A 56 19.41 -21.86 15.54
N PRO A 57 20.32 -22.70 15.01
CA PRO A 57 21.45 -22.22 14.23
C PRO A 57 20.96 -21.67 12.89
N ASN A 58 21.53 -20.55 12.47
CA ASN A 58 21.28 -19.97 11.16
C ASN A 58 21.80 -20.93 10.06
N PRO A 59 20.96 -21.41 9.13
CA PRO A 59 21.36 -22.39 8.13
C PRO A 59 22.40 -21.87 7.12
N ARG A 60 22.62 -20.54 7.07
CA ARG A 60 23.61 -19.90 6.19
C ARG A 60 24.94 -19.61 6.88
N THR A 61 24.93 -19.29 8.18
CA THR A 61 26.14 -18.85 8.91
C THR A 61 26.56 -19.81 10.03
N GLY A 62 25.70 -20.72 10.46
CA GLY A 62 25.94 -21.63 11.60
C GLY A 62 25.90 -20.95 12.97
N GLU A 63 25.73 -19.63 13.03
CA GLU A 63 25.66 -18.87 14.28
C GLU A 63 24.28 -19.02 14.94
N ALA A 64 24.27 -18.97 16.28
CA ALA A 64 23.04 -18.99 17.05
C ALA A 64 22.19 -17.73 16.79
N LEU A 65 20.88 -17.91 16.68
CA LEU A 65 19.95 -16.79 16.52
C LEU A 65 19.88 -15.97 17.82
N THR A 66 20.32 -14.72 17.76
CA THR A 66 20.21 -13.76 18.87
C THR A 66 19.20 -12.66 18.54
N ILE A 67 18.33 -12.35 19.49
CA ILE A 67 17.36 -11.25 19.35
C ILE A 67 17.91 -10.01 20.04
N THR A 68 18.10 -8.95 19.27
CA THR A 68 18.54 -7.65 19.78
C THR A 68 17.36 -6.86 20.34
N ASN A 69 17.46 -6.41 21.59
CA ASN A 69 16.48 -5.51 22.18
C ASN A 69 16.61 -4.10 21.57
N LEU A 70 15.55 -3.64 20.91
CA LEU A 70 15.52 -2.35 20.22
C LEU A 70 15.19 -1.17 21.13
N LEU A 71 14.80 -1.41 22.38
CA LEU A 71 14.48 -0.38 23.37
C LEU A 71 15.66 0.02 24.25
N THR A 72 16.87 -0.49 23.98
CA THR A 72 18.09 -0.05 24.66
C THR A 72 18.48 1.36 24.20
N GLY A 73 19.21 2.10 25.04
CA GLY A 73 19.65 3.46 24.71
C GLY A 73 20.50 3.52 23.43
N GLU A 74 21.36 2.54 23.20
CA GLU A 74 22.19 2.44 22.00
C GLU A 74 21.35 2.13 20.75
N ALA A 75 20.43 1.16 20.81
CA ALA A 75 19.57 0.82 19.68
C ALA A 75 18.64 1.98 19.30
N LEU A 76 18.11 2.70 20.29
CA LEU A 76 17.26 3.87 20.04
C LEU A 76 18.07 5.04 19.46
N ALA A 77 19.28 5.29 19.96
CA ALA A 77 20.18 6.29 19.39
C ALA A 77 20.54 5.96 17.93
N SER A 78 20.86 4.70 17.64
CA SER A 78 21.12 4.22 16.29
C SER A 78 19.88 4.35 15.39
N PHE A 79 18.69 4.01 15.89
CA PHE A 79 17.44 4.16 15.15
C PHE A 79 17.20 5.63 14.76
N LEU A 80 17.33 6.56 15.71
CA LEU A 80 17.16 7.99 15.45
C LEU A 80 18.22 8.53 14.47
N ALA A 81 19.48 8.12 14.64
CA ALA A 81 20.58 8.54 13.78
C ALA A 81 20.41 8.04 12.32
N ASN A 82 19.89 6.83 12.14
CA ASN A 82 19.76 6.19 10.84
C ASN A 82 18.36 6.30 10.22
N MET A 83 17.40 6.94 10.90
CA MET A 83 15.99 7.01 10.46
C MET A 83 15.85 7.58 9.04
N VAL A 84 16.50 8.71 8.78
CA VAL A 84 16.43 9.38 7.47
C VAL A 84 17.08 8.51 6.40
N THR A 85 18.27 7.96 6.66
CA THR A 85 18.99 7.09 5.73
C THR A 85 18.21 5.82 5.42
N THR A 86 17.51 5.26 6.41
CA THR A 86 16.65 4.08 6.22
C THR A 86 15.45 4.43 5.34
N PHE A 87 14.85 5.60 5.55
CA PHE A 87 13.72 6.08 4.73
C PHE A 87 14.14 6.38 3.28
N THR A 88 15.23 7.11 3.08
CA THR A 88 15.72 7.48 1.74
C THR A 88 16.39 6.33 1.00
N GLY A 89 16.96 5.36 1.72
CA GLY A 89 17.54 4.14 1.18
C GLY A 89 16.52 3.08 0.76
N PHE A 90 15.22 3.29 1.04
CA PHE A 90 14.18 2.38 0.60
C PHE A 90 14.04 2.43 -0.94
N ALA A 91 14.55 1.39 -1.61
CA ALA A 91 14.69 1.35 -3.07
C ALA A 91 13.42 1.76 -3.85
N PRO A 92 12.19 1.37 -3.46
CA PRO A 92 10.98 1.79 -4.15
C PRO A 92 10.72 3.31 -4.12
N LEU A 93 11.14 4.01 -3.05
CA LEU A 93 10.85 5.43 -2.87
C LEU A 93 11.52 6.28 -3.97
N GLY A 94 12.81 6.06 -4.22
CA GLY A 94 13.56 6.81 -5.23
C GLY A 94 13.03 6.57 -6.65
N ILE A 95 12.76 5.30 -7.00
CA ILE A 95 12.29 4.91 -8.33
C ILE A 95 10.92 5.55 -8.61
N VAL A 96 9.99 5.49 -7.66
CA VAL A 96 8.64 6.04 -7.81
C VAL A 96 8.69 7.56 -7.96
N LEU A 97 9.48 8.28 -7.14
CA LEU A 97 9.57 9.74 -7.23
C LEU A 97 10.12 10.21 -8.58
N VAL A 98 11.18 9.57 -9.07
CA VAL A 98 11.77 9.89 -10.38
C VAL A 98 10.79 9.57 -11.51
N ALA A 99 10.11 8.42 -11.44
CA ALA A 99 9.09 8.05 -12.41
C ALA A 99 7.91 9.05 -12.42
N MET A 100 7.39 9.43 -11.24
CA MET A 100 6.30 10.38 -11.10
C MET A 100 6.66 11.78 -11.59
N LEU A 101 7.93 12.19 -11.48
CA LEU A 101 8.40 13.45 -12.07
C LEU A 101 8.34 13.39 -13.60
N GLY A 102 8.81 12.30 -14.22
CA GLY A 102 8.72 12.11 -15.68
C GLY A 102 7.28 12.06 -16.17
N VAL A 103 6.42 11.31 -15.48
CA VAL A 103 4.98 11.24 -15.77
C VAL A 103 4.32 12.61 -15.59
N GLY A 104 4.65 13.34 -14.51
CA GLY A 104 4.12 14.67 -14.25
C GLY A 104 4.46 15.68 -15.34
N VAL A 105 5.67 15.64 -15.91
CA VAL A 105 6.05 16.48 -17.06
C VAL A 105 5.31 16.05 -18.33
N ALA A 106 5.21 14.76 -18.60
CA ALA A 106 4.49 14.23 -19.77
C ALA A 106 2.99 14.57 -19.72
N ASP A 107 2.37 14.52 -18.54
CA ASP A 107 0.96 14.84 -18.37
C ASP A 107 0.72 16.37 -18.39
N SER A 108 1.52 17.15 -17.67
CA SER A 108 1.39 18.62 -17.60
C SER A 108 1.64 19.30 -18.96
N SER A 109 2.47 18.72 -19.83
CA SER A 109 2.66 19.20 -21.20
C SER A 109 1.52 18.81 -22.15
N GLY A 110 0.57 17.99 -21.70
CA GLY A 110 -0.51 17.47 -22.52
C GLY A 110 -0.08 16.37 -23.50
N PHE A 111 1.12 15.81 -23.35
CA PHE A 111 1.64 14.76 -24.23
C PHE A 111 0.79 13.49 -24.12
N ILE A 112 0.49 13.05 -22.89
CA ILE A 112 -0.36 11.87 -22.64
C ILE A 112 -1.75 12.06 -23.24
N THR A 113 -2.44 13.15 -22.88
CA THR A 113 -3.82 13.42 -23.34
C THR A 113 -3.92 13.57 -24.86
N THR A 114 -2.96 14.25 -25.50
CA THR A 114 -2.91 14.42 -26.96
C THR A 114 -2.60 13.11 -27.67
N GLY A 115 -1.67 12.30 -27.13
CA GLY A 115 -1.32 10.98 -27.65
C GLY A 115 -2.53 10.04 -27.67
N LEU A 116 -3.27 9.97 -26.56
CA LEU A 116 -4.48 9.15 -26.45
C LEU A 116 -5.57 9.61 -27.43
N LYS A 117 -5.83 10.92 -27.55
CA LYS A 117 -6.80 11.46 -28.53
C LYS A 117 -6.41 11.11 -29.97
N LYS A 118 -5.13 11.20 -30.31
CA LYS A 118 -4.63 10.84 -31.65
C LYS A 118 -4.78 9.35 -31.94
N MET A 119 -4.49 8.48 -30.96
CA MET A 119 -4.67 7.02 -31.11
C MET A 119 -6.14 6.67 -31.37
N LEU A 120 -7.08 7.29 -30.66
CA LEU A 120 -8.51 7.06 -30.87
C LEU A 120 -9.00 7.61 -32.22
N ASN A 121 -8.56 8.80 -32.62
CA ASN A 121 -8.96 9.41 -33.90
C ASN A 121 -8.45 8.63 -35.14
N PHE A 122 -7.31 7.93 -35.02
CA PHE A 122 -6.76 7.12 -36.11
C PHE A 122 -7.36 5.69 -36.16
N THR A 123 -8.12 5.29 -35.14
CA THR A 123 -8.65 3.92 -35.05
C THR A 123 -9.92 3.77 -35.91
N PRO A 124 -9.99 2.76 -36.82
CA PRO A 124 -11.19 2.51 -37.62
C PRO A 124 -12.36 2.05 -36.75
N ALA A 125 -13.59 2.37 -37.16
CA ALA A 125 -14.81 2.17 -36.35
C ALA A 125 -14.99 0.75 -35.79
N LYS A 126 -14.58 -0.29 -36.54
CA LYS A 126 -14.67 -1.70 -36.11
C LYS A 126 -13.72 -2.06 -34.95
N LEU A 127 -12.68 -1.27 -34.70
CA LEU A 127 -11.66 -1.52 -33.66
C LEU A 127 -11.76 -0.53 -32.48
N LEU A 128 -12.74 0.37 -32.46
CA LEU A 128 -12.88 1.37 -31.39
C LEU A 128 -13.09 0.74 -30.01
N THR A 129 -13.92 -0.30 -29.90
CA THR A 129 -14.20 -0.98 -28.62
C THR A 129 -12.96 -1.63 -28.01
N PRO A 130 -12.19 -2.49 -28.72
CA PRO A 130 -10.95 -3.04 -28.16
C PRO A 130 -9.89 -1.96 -27.92
N MET A 131 -9.80 -0.93 -28.77
CA MET A 131 -8.84 0.16 -28.57
C MET A 131 -9.15 1.02 -27.35
N LEU A 132 -10.42 1.27 -27.03
CA LEU A 132 -10.79 1.97 -25.80
C LEU A 132 -10.35 1.22 -24.55
N ILE A 133 -10.51 -0.11 -24.52
CA ILE A 133 -10.05 -0.93 -23.40
C ILE A 133 -8.52 -0.86 -23.27
N LEU A 134 -7.81 -0.97 -24.40
CA LEU A 134 -6.35 -0.87 -24.42
C LEU A 134 -5.85 0.49 -23.92
N VAL A 135 -6.46 1.58 -24.39
CA VAL A 135 -6.17 2.95 -23.93
C VAL A 135 -6.47 3.10 -22.44
N ALA A 136 -7.57 2.54 -21.95
CA ALA A 136 -7.91 2.58 -20.53
C ALA A 136 -6.88 1.85 -19.65
N ILE A 137 -6.34 0.72 -20.11
CA ILE A 137 -5.28 -0.01 -19.39
C ILE A 137 -3.95 0.76 -19.40
N ILE A 138 -3.60 1.42 -20.51
CA ILE A 138 -2.36 2.20 -20.63
C ILE A 138 -2.43 3.52 -19.83
N SER A 139 -3.64 4.08 -19.67
CA SER A 139 -3.86 5.36 -18.99
C SER A 139 -4.08 5.23 -17.47
N HIS A 140 -4.15 4.01 -16.94
CA HIS A 140 -4.24 3.71 -15.51
C HIS A 140 -2.84 3.39 -14.97
#